data_AF-A0A418ST31-F1
#
_entry.id   AF-A0A418ST31-F1
#
_cell.length_a   1.000
_cell.length_b   1.000
_cell.length_c   1.000
_cell.angle_alpha   90.00
_cell.angle_beta   90.00
_cell.angle_gamma   90.00
#
_symmetry.space_group_name_H-M   'P 1'
#
loop_
_entity.id
_entity.type
_entity.pdbx_description
1 polymer ?
#
loop_
_entity_poly.entity_id
_entity_poly.type
_entity_poly.pdbx_seq_one_letter_code
_entity_poly.pdbx_strand_id
1 'polypeptide(L)'
;MKIMTCPVNGPRNISEFQWLGPVHDASEATDENLITRLFHAPNPMGVLREWWRHTPSSTVFIAERNLITDEILRTYLQRPDADKPQMNP
;
A
#
# COMPACT_ATOMS: atom_id res chain seq x y z
N MET A 1 -14.48 16.03 -3.36
CA MET A 1 -13.28 15.82 -2.53
C MET A 1 -13.34 14.40 -1.99
N LYS A 2 -12.34 13.56 -2.26
CA LYS A 2 -12.33 12.15 -1.83
C LYS A 2 -11.81 12.02 -0.39
N ILE A 3 -12.39 11.10 0.38
CA ILE A 3 -12.01 10.83 1.77
C ILE A 3 -11.20 9.53 1.84
N MET A 4 -10.13 9.54 2.63
CA MET A 4 -9.37 8.36 3.00
C MET A 4 -9.24 8.31 4.53
N THR A 5 -9.43 7.14 5.11
CA THR A 5 -9.34 6.97 6.57
C THR A 5 -7.90 6.68 6.96
N CYS A 6 -7.28 7.57 7.74
CA CYS A 6 -6.02 7.25 8.40
C CYS A 6 -6.32 6.28 9.56
N PRO A 7 -5.62 5.14 9.67
CA PRO A 7 -5.83 4.20 10.78
C PRO A 7 -5.63 4.81 12.18
N VAL A 8 -4.88 5.90 12.28
CA VAL A 8 -4.57 6.60 13.53
C VAL A 8 -5.42 7.86 13.73
N ASN A 9 -5.79 8.56 12.64
CA ASN A 9 -6.39 9.91 12.71
C ASN A 9 -7.83 9.98 12.16
N GLY A 10 -8.40 8.85 11.74
CA GLY A 10 -9.74 8.77 11.19
C GLY A 10 -9.86 9.34 9.77
N PRO A 11 -11.10 9.61 9.31
CA PRO A 11 -11.39 10.13 7.97
C PRO A 11 -10.76 11.50 7.74
N ARG A 12 -10.02 11.66 6.65
CA ARG A 12 -9.36 12.90 6.23
C ARG A 12 -9.50 13.12 4.73
N ASN A 13 -9.24 14.34 4.28
CA ASN A 13 -9.20 14.64 2.86
C ASN A 13 -8.02 13.90 2.22
N ILE A 14 -8.23 13.22 1.10
CA ILE A 14 -7.17 12.45 0.43
C ILE A 14 -5.97 13.31 0.03
N SER A 15 -6.13 14.63 -0.11
CA SER A 15 -5.03 15.57 -0.37
C SER A 15 -4.02 15.70 0.78
N GLU A 16 -4.36 15.24 1.99
CA GLU A 16 -3.42 15.18 3.13
C GLU A 16 -2.42 14.02 3.00
N PHE A 17 -2.60 13.13 2.01
CA PHE A 17 -1.86 11.89 1.89
C PHE A 17 -0.92 11.88 0.68
N GLN A 18 0.23 11.24 0.86
CA GLN A 18 1.22 10.96 -0.17
C GLN A 18 1.15 9.49 -0.58
N TRP A 19 1.03 9.21 -1.87
CA TRP A 19 1.16 7.87 -2.42
C TRP A 19 2.65 7.49 -2.49
N LEU A 20 2.99 6.30 -1.98
CA LEU A 20 4.36 5.79 -1.87
C LEU A 20 4.63 4.58 -2.78
N GLY A 21 3.66 4.20 -3.60
CA GLY A 21 3.79 3.07 -4.51
C GLY A 21 2.97 1.85 -4.09
N PRO A 22 2.97 0.80 -4.93
CA PRO A 22 2.32 -0.45 -4.62
C PRO A 22 3.06 -1.24 -3.53
N VAL A 23 2.32 -2.09 -2.82
CA VAL A 23 2.93 -3.09 -1.95
C VAL A 23 3.47 -4.22 -2.82
N HIS A 24 4.75 -4.56 -2.63
CA HIS A 24 5.40 -5.72 -3.25
C HIS A 24 5.58 -6.84 -2.23
N ASP A 25 5.42 -8.09 -2.66
CA ASP A 25 5.68 -9.24 -1.81
C ASP A 25 7.19 -9.46 -1.64
N ALA A 26 7.60 -9.92 -0.45
CA ALA A 26 9.01 -10.12 -0.12
C ALA A 26 9.68 -11.20 -0.98
N SER A 27 8.91 -12.20 -1.43
CA SER A 27 9.39 -13.29 -2.29
C SER A 27 9.72 -12.86 -3.73
N GLU A 28 9.38 -11.64 -4.13
CA GLU A 28 9.65 -11.14 -5.49
C GLU A 28 11.07 -10.58 -5.67
N ALA A 29 11.86 -10.47 -4.59
CA ALA A 29 13.21 -9.93 -4.62
C ALA A 29 14.25 -11.00 -5.00
N THR A 30 14.39 -11.26 -6.29
CA THR A 30 15.54 -11.98 -6.86
C THR A 30 16.41 -11.02 -7.67
N ASP A 31 17.72 -11.30 -7.77
CA ASP A 31 18.67 -10.46 -8.54
C ASP A 31 18.24 -10.30 -10.01
N GLU A 32 17.69 -11.36 -10.60
CA GLU A 32 17.20 -11.40 -11.98
C GLU A 32 16.02 -10.45 -12.23
N ASN A 33 15.25 -10.13 -11.19
CA ASN A 33 14.04 -9.29 -11.28
C ASN A 33 14.24 -7.87 -10.75
N LEU A 34 15.48 -7.49 -10.38
CA LEU A 34 15.76 -6.20 -9.74
C LEU A 34 15.30 -5.00 -10.57
N ILE A 35 15.62 -4.97 -11.87
CA ILE A 35 15.25 -3.87 -12.78
C ILE A 35 13.72 -3.75 -12.85
N THR A 36 13.03 -4.87 -13.07
CA THR A 36 11.57 -4.89 -13.10
C THR A 36 11.01 -4.34 -11.80
N ARG A 37 11.52 -4.78 -10.65
CA ARG A 37 11.05 -4.28 -9.35
C ARG A 37 11.30 -2.79 -9.10
N LEU A 38 12.42 -2.25 -9.59
CA LEU A 38 12.74 -0.84 -9.38
C LEU A 38 11.93 0.09 -10.28
N PHE A 39 11.62 -0.35 -11.51
CA PHE A 39 11.07 0.52 -12.54
C PHE A 39 9.65 0.16 -12.99
N HIS A 40 9.13 -1.02 -12.64
CA HIS A 40 7.78 -1.45 -13.01
C HIS A 40 6.89 -1.53 -11.76
N ALA A 41 5.84 -0.73 -11.77
CA ALA A 41 4.75 -0.83 -10.80
C ALA A 41 3.62 -1.69 -11.35
N PRO A 42 3.01 -2.61 -10.58
CA PRO A 42 1.78 -3.26 -10.96
C PRO A 42 0.67 -2.24 -11.24
N ASN A 43 -0.08 -2.47 -12.33
CA ASN A 43 -1.24 -1.67 -12.71
C ASN A 43 -2.43 -2.60 -13.11
N PRO A 44 -2.97 -3.38 -12.16
CA PRO A 44 -4.04 -4.31 -12.44
C PRO A 44 -5.37 -3.57 -12.69
N MET A 45 -6.24 -4.16 -13.52
CA MET A 45 -7.65 -3.79 -13.48
C MET A 45 -8.28 -4.43 -12.24
N GLY A 46 -8.53 -3.62 -11.21
CA GLY A 46 -9.15 -4.08 -9.96
C GLY A 46 -8.51 -3.47 -8.73
N VAL A 47 -8.40 -4.27 -7.66
CA VAL A 47 -7.88 -3.81 -6.38
C VAL A 47 -6.35 -3.84 -6.36
N LEU A 48 -5.74 -2.73 -5.96
CA LEU A 48 -4.32 -2.61 -5.69
C LEU A 48 -4.08 -2.30 -4.20
N ARG A 49 -3.10 -2.98 -3.61
CA ARG A 49 -2.55 -2.61 -2.29
C ARG A 49 -1.48 -1.55 -2.49
N GLU A 50 -1.64 -0.43 -1.81
CA GLU A 50 -0.80 0.75 -1.97
C GLU A 50 -0.27 1.23 -0.62
N TRP A 51 0.99 1.65 -0.60
CA TRP A 51 1.55 2.39 0.51
C TRP A 51 1.12 3.84 0.44
N TRP A 52 0.62 4.35 1.57
CA TRP A 52 0.23 5.74 1.73
C TRP A 52 0.81 6.31 3.01
N ARG A 53 1.15 7.60 2.98
CA ARG A 53 1.59 8.36 4.15
C ARG A 53 0.61 9.49 4.43
N HIS A 54 0.07 9.54 5.65
CA HIS A 54 -0.62 10.72 6.15
C HIS A 54 0.43 11.79 6.47
N THR A 55 0.53 12.82 5.64
CA THR A 55 1.64 13.79 5.68
C THR A 55 1.73 14.54 7.01
N PRO A 56 0.62 15.04 7.61
CA PRO A 56 0.67 15.76 8.88
C PRO A 56 1.15 14.92 10.08
N SER A 57 0.77 13.63 10.15
CA SER A 57 1.15 12.76 11.28
C SER A 57 2.35 11.84 10.98
N SER A 58 2.85 11.85 9.75
CA SER A 58 3.86 10.90 9.26
C SER A 58 3.48 9.42 9.38
N THR A 59 2.20 9.10 9.54
CA THR A 59 1.74 7.71 9.65
C THR A 59 1.78 7.05 8.27
N VAL A 60 2.54 5.97 8.13
CA VAL A 60 2.58 5.13 6.92
C VAL A 60 1.68 3.91 7.13
N PHE A 61 0.85 3.61 6.14
CA PHE A 61 -0.12 2.53 6.19
C PHE A 61 -0.44 2.01 4.78
N ILE A 62 -1.17 0.91 4.70
CA ILE A 62 -1.60 0.31 3.43
C ILE A 62 -3.06 0.70 3.18
N ALA A 63 -3.38 1.06 1.95
CA ALA A 63 -4.74 1.17 1.46
C ALA A 63 -4.99 0.13 0.37
N GLU A 64 -6.15 -0.51 0.40
CA GLU A 64 -6.69 -1.27 -0.73
C GLU A 64 -7.60 -0.35 -1.53
N ARG A 65 -7.23 -0.09 -2.79
CA ARG A 65 -7.97 0.80 -3.68
C ARG A 65 -8.37 0.08 -4.95
N ASN A 66 -9.65 0.17 -5.31
CA ASN A 66 -10.10 -0.28 -6.61
C ASN A 66 -9.72 0.77 -7.66
N LEU A 67 -8.81 0.43 -8.58
CA LEU A 67 -8.30 1.34 -9.60
C LEU A 67 -9.32 1.68 -10.70
N ILE A 68 -10.41 0.91 -10.82
CA ILE A 68 -11.49 1.15 -11.79
C ILE A 68 -12.50 2.15 -11.23
N THR A 69 -12.95 1.95 -9.99
CA THR A 69 -13.95 2.81 -9.34
C THR A 69 -13.34 3.96 -8.56
N ASP A 70 -12.02 3.94 -8.37
CA ASP A 70 -11.27 4.80 -7.46
C ASP A 70 -11.75 4.72 -6.00
N GLU A 71 -12.42 3.65 -5.59
CA GLU A 71 -12.90 3.49 -4.21
C GLU A 71 -11.80 3.01 -3.27
N ILE A 72 -11.69 3.63 -2.07
CA ILE A 72 -10.86 3.11 -0.98
C ILE A 72 -11.67 2.07 -0.23
N LEU A 73 -11.30 0.80 -0.34
CA LEU A 73 -12.02 -0.31 0.26
C LEU A 73 -11.62 -0.50 1.73
N ARG A 74 -10.33 -0.33 2.04
CA ARG A 74 -9.79 -0.54 3.38
C ARG A 74 -8.47 0.19 3.59
N THR A 75 -8.20 0.57 4.83
CA THR A 75 -6.91 1.11 5.28
C THR A 75 -6.46 0.41 6.56
N TYR A 76 -5.18 0.06 6.67
CA TYR A 76 -4.65 -0.65 7.84
C TYR A 76 -3.13 -0.46 7.99
N LEU A 77 -2.64 -0.54 9.23
CA LEU A 77 -1.21 -0.58 9.49
C LEU A 77 -0.63 -1.94 9.04
N GLN A 78 0.56 -1.95 8.44
CA GLN A 78 1.28 -3.20 8.19
C GLN A 78 1.57 -3.88 9.53
N ARG A 79 1.21 -5.15 9.64
CA ARG A 79 1.59 -5.95 10.80
C ARG A 79 3.07 -6.37 10.64
N PRO A 80 3.93 -6.18 11.66
CA PRO A 80 5.36 -6.52 11.58
C PRO A 80 5.66 -7.98 11.20
N ASP A 81 4.72 -8.90 11.44
CA ASP A 81 4.90 -10.34 11.26
C ASP A 81 4.12 -10.94 10.08
N ALA A 82 3.41 -10.12 9.29
CA ALA A 82 2.58 -10.63 8.19
C ALA A 82 3.39 -11.12 6.97
N ASP A 83 4.60 -10.60 6.77
CA ASP A 83 5.44 -10.88 5.59
C ASP A 83 6.61 -11.83 5.90
N LYS A 84 6.68 -12.41 7.11
CA LYS A 84 7.66 -13.47 7.40
C LYS A 84 7.20 -14.75 6.69
N PRO A 85 8.03 -15.40 5.86
CA PRO A 85 7.71 -16.73 5.37
C PRO A 85 7.49 -17.63 6.58
N GLN A 86 6.35 -18.35 6.61
CA GLN A 86 6.10 -19.35 7.65
C GLN A 86 7.19 -20.40 7.57
N MET A 87 8.14 -20.33 8.51
CA MET A 87 9.16 -21.35 8.67
C MET A 87 8.49 -22.51 9.40
N ASN A 88 8.06 -23.52 8.65
CA ASN A 88 7.51 -24.75 9.21
C ASN A 88 8.67 -25.58 9.80
N PRO A 89 8.52 -26.19 10.99
CA PRO A 89 9.55 -27.02 11.61
C PRO A 89 9.83 -28.30 10.83
#